data_AF-A0A1Q7TSP3-F1
#
_entry.id   AF-A0A1Q7TSP3-F1
#
_cell.length_a   1.000
_cell.length_b   1.000
_cell.length_c   1.000
_cell.angle_alpha   90.00
_cell.angle_beta   90.00
_cell.angle_gamma   90.00
#
_symmetry.space_group_name_H-M   'P 1'
#
loop_
_entity.id
_entity.type
_entity.pdbx_description
1 polymer ?
#
loop_
_entity_poly.entity_id
_entity_poly.type
_entity_poly.pdbx_seq_one_letter_code
_entity_poly.pdbx_strand_id
1 'polypeptide(L)'
;MNDGVQVLMEGWSRRDYAYASTVGAISMLVWATSRTSARVLPYGGSSLLIGLGLLAGLKHPVRRQIYDHLRLLPGDHFRSVARSLRLAVGTARYHLNSLVQDGLIYKQEINGRSRYYVSGGEAEVNRLYARHWEYRDIRLRVLLTLRRMENAQAAEIAKVLGISRQLASYHLRCLEKAGRVRRHGATYRVVTGRR
;
A
#
# COMPACT_ATOMS: atom_id res chain seq x y z
N MET A 1 -24.84 41.10 -16.55
CA MET A 1 -24.08 39.89 -16.94
C MET A 1 -24.39 38.80 -15.92
N ASN A 2 -25.58 38.24 -16.13
CA ASN A 2 -26.19 37.10 -15.46
C ASN A 2 -26.12 35.94 -16.50
N ASP A 3 -26.40 34.69 -16.13
CA ASP A 3 -26.67 33.56 -17.07
C ASP A 3 -25.55 32.54 -17.34
N GLY A 4 -24.87 32.03 -16.29
CA GLY A 4 -23.91 30.94 -16.48
C GLY A 4 -23.89 29.81 -15.44
N VAL A 5 -24.58 29.94 -14.30
CA VAL A 5 -24.50 28.96 -13.20
C VAL A 5 -25.88 28.40 -12.81
N GLN A 6 -26.96 28.85 -13.45
CA GLN A 6 -28.34 28.53 -13.05
C GLN A 6 -28.95 27.26 -13.67
N VAL A 7 -28.25 26.52 -14.54
CA VAL A 7 -28.89 25.46 -15.36
C VAL A 7 -28.50 24.01 -14.99
N LEU A 8 -27.77 23.76 -13.91
CA LEU A 8 -27.40 22.37 -13.52
C LEU A 8 -27.89 21.93 -12.14
N MET A 9 -28.92 22.58 -11.60
CA MET A 9 -29.48 22.26 -10.28
C MET A 9 -31.03 22.25 -10.28
N GLU A 10 -31.66 21.77 -11.35
CA GLU A 10 -33.09 21.42 -11.30
C GLU A 10 -33.25 19.91 -11.22
N GLY A 11 -33.64 19.43 -10.03
CA GLY A 11 -34.07 18.04 -9.86
C GLY A 11 -33.93 17.41 -8.48
N TRP A 12 -33.69 18.17 -7.39
CA TRP A 12 -33.57 17.58 -6.05
C TRP A 12 -34.44 18.32 -5.02
N SER A 13 -35.24 17.57 -4.29
CA SER A 13 -36.30 18.05 -3.39
C SER A 13 -35.73 18.42 -2.01
N ARG A 14 -36.45 19.29 -1.29
CA ARG A 14 -36.08 19.84 0.04
C ARG A 14 -35.85 18.77 1.13
N ARG A 15 -36.15 17.50 0.88
CA ARG A 15 -35.87 16.35 1.78
C ARG A 15 -34.47 15.75 1.58
N ASP A 16 -33.80 16.01 0.46
CA ASP A 16 -32.53 15.35 0.13
C ASP A 16 -31.30 16.06 0.74
N TYR A 17 -31.44 17.32 1.13
CA TYR A 17 -30.36 18.10 1.75
C TYR A 17 -30.08 17.75 3.22
N ALA A 18 -31.00 17.06 3.90
CA ALA A 18 -30.81 16.69 5.31
C ALA A 18 -29.86 15.50 5.51
N TYR A 19 -29.66 14.66 4.49
CA TYR A 19 -28.74 13.51 4.55
C TYR A 19 -27.32 13.83 4.06
N ALA A 20 -27.19 14.84 3.18
CA ALA A 20 -25.90 15.23 2.63
C ALA A 20 -25.02 16.03 3.61
N SER A 21 -25.62 16.72 4.59
CA SER A 21 -24.88 17.55 5.55
C SER A 21 -24.20 16.76 6.67
N THR A 22 -24.79 15.65 7.13
CA THR A 22 -24.21 14.82 8.20
C THR A 22 -23.13 13.88 7.68
N VAL A 23 -23.35 13.24 6.53
CA VAL A 23 -22.34 12.40 5.86
C VAL A 23 -21.21 13.24 5.29
N GLY A 24 -21.52 14.44 4.79
CA GLY A 24 -20.53 15.42 4.32
C GLY A 24 -19.66 15.98 5.45
N ALA A 25 -20.24 16.33 6.61
CA ALA A 25 -19.50 16.85 7.74
C ALA A 25 -18.56 15.82 8.38
N ILE A 26 -18.98 14.55 8.48
CA ILE A 26 -18.13 13.44 8.97
C ILE A 26 -16.96 13.20 8.01
N SER A 27 -17.21 13.26 6.70
CA SER A 27 -16.17 13.12 5.68
C SER A 27 -15.19 14.31 5.67
N MET A 28 -15.68 15.53 5.92
CA MET A 28 -14.84 16.73 6.05
C MET A 28 -13.96 16.72 7.32
N LEU A 29 -14.47 16.21 8.45
CA LEU A 29 -13.71 16.10 9.70
C LEU A 29 -12.54 15.10 9.59
N VAL A 30 -12.75 14.01 8.86
CA VAL A 30 -11.71 13.00 8.58
C VAL A 30 -10.66 13.52 7.60
N TRP A 31 -11.04 14.38 6.64
CA TRP A 31 -10.10 14.92 5.66
C TRP A 31 -9.31 16.14 6.17
N ALA A 32 -9.95 17.05 6.93
CA ALA A 32 -9.34 18.29 7.42
C ALA A 32 -8.24 18.08 8.47
N THR A 33 -8.24 16.95 9.17
CA THR A 33 -7.24 16.61 10.20
C THR A 33 -5.99 15.91 9.64
N SER A 34 -5.98 15.54 8.35
CA SER A 34 -4.93 14.69 7.78
C SER A 34 -3.70 15.43 7.21
N ARG A 35 -3.66 16.77 7.27
CA ARG A 35 -2.55 17.54 6.66
C ARG A 35 -1.54 18.16 7.61
N THR A 36 -1.71 18.07 8.92
CA THR A 36 -0.65 18.47 9.87
C THR A 36 -0.61 17.54 11.09
N SER A 37 0.55 16.93 11.31
CA SER A 37 0.95 16.24 12.55
C SER A 37 0.14 14.99 12.97
N ALA A 38 0.61 13.83 12.51
CA ALA A 38 0.36 12.53 13.13
C ALA A 38 1.00 12.44 14.53
N ARG A 39 0.38 13.06 15.54
CA ARG A 39 0.69 12.81 16.95
C ARG A 39 -0.60 12.64 17.76
N VAL A 40 -0.91 11.37 18.01
CA VAL A 40 -1.77 10.83 19.07
C VAL A 40 -3.29 10.98 18.88
N LEU A 41 -3.93 9.93 18.33
CA LEU A 41 -5.28 9.56 18.74
C LEU A 41 -5.16 8.29 19.60
N PRO A 42 -5.49 8.33 20.90
CA PRO A 42 -5.31 7.19 21.79
C PRO A 42 -6.42 6.16 21.57
N TYR A 43 -5.98 4.91 21.57
CA TYR A 43 -6.72 3.65 21.61
C TYR A 43 -8.00 3.72 22.46
N GLY A 44 -9.17 3.70 21.81
CA GLY A 44 -10.46 3.60 22.50
C GLY A 44 -11.67 3.60 21.56
N GLY A 45 -11.70 4.47 20.55
CA GLY A 45 -12.83 4.54 19.59
C GLY A 45 -12.77 3.53 18.43
N SER A 46 -11.57 3.05 18.09
CA SER A 46 -11.35 2.16 16.94
C SER A 46 -11.82 0.73 17.19
N SER A 47 -11.82 0.26 18.44
CA SER A 47 -12.15 -1.13 18.80
C SER A 47 -13.61 -1.48 18.50
N LEU A 48 -14.55 -0.55 18.71
CA LEU A 48 -15.97 -0.77 18.40
C LEU A 48 -16.23 -0.79 16.89
N LEU A 49 -15.60 0.12 16.12
CA LEU A 49 -15.74 0.13 14.66
C LEU A 49 -15.10 -1.10 14.03
N ILE A 50 -13.92 -1.52 14.53
CA ILE A 50 -13.29 -2.78 14.12
C ILE A 50 -14.18 -3.96 14.53
N GLY A 51 -14.74 -3.98 15.74
CA GLY A 51 -15.64 -5.02 16.21
C GLY A 51 -16.90 -5.16 15.35
N LEU A 52 -17.55 -4.05 15.02
CA LEU A 52 -18.71 -4.00 14.12
C LEU A 52 -18.32 -4.41 12.70
N GLY A 53 -17.19 -3.92 12.21
CA GLY A 53 -16.59 -4.30 10.94
C GLY A 53 -16.33 -5.80 10.88
N LEU A 54 -15.82 -6.42 11.95
CA LEU A 54 -15.55 -7.87 11.98
C LEU A 54 -16.86 -8.65 11.91
N LEU A 55 -17.87 -8.21 12.68
CA LEU A 55 -19.19 -8.83 12.71
C LEU A 55 -19.93 -8.75 11.37
N ALA A 56 -19.77 -7.68 10.60
CA ALA A 56 -20.45 -7.50 9.30
C ALA A 56 -19.58 -7.91 8.10
N GLY A 57 -18.32 -7.47 8.11
CA GLY A 57 -17.32 -7.67 7.08
C GLY A 57 -16.86 -9.13 6.97
N LEU A 58 -16.78 -9.91 8.05
CA LEU A 58 -16.36 -11.33 7.96
C LEU A 58 -17.53 -12.32 7.77
N LYS A 59 -18.78 -11.87 7.64
CA LYS A 59 -19.91 -12.77 7.34
C LYS A 59 -19.77 -13.48 6.00
N HIS A 60 -19.10 -12.85 5.04
CA HIS A 60 -18.88 -13.46 3.73
C HIS A 60 -17.70 -14.43 3.77
N PRO A 61 -17.86 -15.70 3.35
CA PRO A 61 -16.83 -16.73 3.50
C PRO A 61 -15.52 -16.35 2.81
N VAL A 62 -15.59 -15.72 1.63
CA VAL A 62 -14.38 -15.26 0.92
C VAL A 62 -13.67 -14.12 1.66
N ARG A 63 -14.41 -13.20 2.29
CA ARG A 63 -13.80 -12.10 3.06
C ARG A 63 -13.09 -12.65 4.30
N ARG A 64 -13.70 -13.67 4.95
CA ARG A 64 -13.07 -14.40 6.04
C ARG A 64 -11.81 -15.15 5.61
N GLN A 65 -11.84 -15.87 4.48
CA GLN A 65 -10.66 -16.54 3.93
C GLN A 65 -9.53 -15.56 3.61
N ILE A 66 -9.84 -14.40 3.02
CA ILE A 66 -8.83 -13.35 2.76
C ILE A 66 -8.25 -12.81 4.07
N TYR A 67 -9.10 -12.52 5.05
CA TYR A 67 -8.67 -12.01 6.35
C TYR A 67 -7.75 -13.01 7.06
N ASP A 68 -8.15 -14.28 7.13
CA ASP A 68 -7.36 -15.34 7.76
C ASP A 68 -6.04 -15.59 7.01
N HIS A 69 -6.04 -15.56 5.67
CA HIS A 69 -4.82 -15.60 4.86
C HIS A 69 -3.86 -14.46 5.22
N LEU A 70 -4.38 -13.23 5.36
CA LEU A 70 -3.57 -12.07 5.70
C LEU A 70 -3.11 -12.04 7.16
N ARG A 71 -3.75 -12.79 8.06
CA ARG A 71 -3.21 -13.03 9.42
C ARG A 71 -2.00 -13.94 9.38
N LEU A 72 -2.02 -14.97 8.52
CA LEU A 72 -0.91 -15.94 8.38
C LEU A 72 0.23 -15.40 7.53
N LEU A 73 -0.08 -14.61 6.50
CA LEU A 73 0.90 -14.00 5.60
C LEU A 73 0.64 -12.50 5.45
N PRO A 74 0.95 -11.69 6.48
CA PRO A 74 0.77 -10.25 6.41
C PRO A 74 1.60 -9.61 5.30
N GLY A 75 1.02 -8.64 4.60
CA GLY A 75 1.67 -7.93 3.51
C GLY A 75 1.71 -8.70 2.20
N ASP A 76 0.94 -9.77 2.05
CA ASP A 76 0.85 -10.47 0.78
C ASP A 76 0.31 -9.56 -0.33
N HIS A 77 0.78 -9.78 -1.55
CA HIS A 77 0.43 -8.94 -2.68
C HIS A 77 -0.85 -9.42 -3.37
N PHE A 78 -1.59 -8.49 -3.97
CA PHE A 78 -2.90 -8.74 -4.63
C PHE A 78 -2.96 -10.05 -5.44
N ARG A 79 -2.02 -10.23 -6.38
CA ARG A 79 -1.99 -11.42 -7.25
C ARG A 79 -1.69 -12.72 -6.51
N SER A 80 -0.94 -12.68 -5.42
CA SER A 80 -0.64 -13.87 -4.61
C SER A 80 -1.86 -14.25 -3.80
N VAL A 81 -2.53 -13.28 -3.14
CA VAL A 81 -3.81 -13.51 -2.45
C VAL A 81 -4.83 -14.17 -3.38
N ALA A 82 -5.03 -13.61 -4.58
CA ALA A 82 -5.95 -14.17 -5.56
C ALA A 82 -5.57 -15.60 -5.98
N ARG A 83 -4.28 -15.89 -6.18
CA ARG A 83 -3.80 -17.22 -6.59
C ARG A 83 -3.92 -18.24 -5.45
N SER A 84 -3.43 -17.89 -4.26
CA SER A 84 -3.39 -18.75 -3.08
C SER A 84 -4.79 -19.18 -2.66
N LEU A 85 -5.76 -18.26 -2.76
CA LEU A 85 -7.16 -18.52 -2.45
C LEU A 85 -7.99 -18.97 -3.66
N ARG A 86 -7.36 -19.18 -4.82
CA ARG A 86 -8.00 -19.59 -6.09
C ARG A 86 -9.21 -18.71 -6.47
N LEU A 87 -9.11 -17.41 -6.21
CA LEU A 87 -10.16 -16.43 -6.51
C LEU A 87 -9.99 -15.83 -7.89
N ALA A 88 -11.11 -15.59 -8.58
CA ALA A 88 -11.11 -14.75 -9.77
C ALA A 88 -10.61 -13.32 -9.41
N VAL A 89 -9.90 -12.69 -10.35
CA VAL A 89 -9.24 -11.39 -10.12
C VAL A 89 -10.24 -10.31 -9.70
N GLY A 90 -11.40 -10.25 -10.35
CA GLY A 90 -12.47 -9.31 -10.01
C GLY A 90 -13.02 -9.55 -8.60
N THR A 91 -13.27 -10.82 -8.26
CA THR A 91 -13.75 -11.25 -6.94
C THR A 91 -12.76 -10.89 -5.83
N ALA A 92 -11.47 -11.20 -6.01
CA ALA A 92 -10.43 -10.83 -5.05
C ALA A 92 -10.36 -9.30 -4.86
N ARG A 93 -10.44 -8.53 -5.95
CA ARG A 93 -10.42 -7.06 -5.89
C ARG A 93 -11.62 -6.51 -5.13
N TYR A 94 -12.81 -6.99 -5.45
CA TYR A 94 -14.05 -6.58 -4.78
C TYR A 94 -13.95 -6.81 -3.26
N HIS A 95 -13.62 -8.03 -2.85
CA HIS A 95 -13.55 -8.37 -1.42
C HIS A 95 -12.42 -7.67 -0.67
N LEU A 96 -11.23 -7.52 -1.27
CA LEU A 96 -10.14 -6.75 -0.66
C LEU A 96 -10.53 -5.28 -0.49
N ASN A 97 -11.20 -4.68 -1.48
CA ASN A 97 -11.67 -3.29 -1.37
C ASN A 97 -12.73 -3.14 -0.28
N SER A 98 -13.70 -4.05 -0.19
CA SER A 98 -14.69 -4.04 0.90
C SER A 98 -14.01 -4.15 2.27
N LEU A 99 -13.06 -5.07 2.44
CA LEU A 99 -12.32 -5.22 3.71
C LEU A 99 -11.50 -3.97 4.08
N VAL A 100 -10.97 -3.24 3.08
CA VAL A 100 -10.30 -1.95 3.31
C VAL A 100 -11.29 -0.87 3.73
N GLN A 101 -12.44 -0.80 3.05
CA GLN A 101 -13.51 0.16 3.36
C GLN A 101 -14.09 -0.07 4.76
N ASP A 102 -14.25 -1.33 5.15
CA ASP A 102 -14.71 -1.74 6.49
C ASP A 102 -13.64 -1.54 7.57
N GLY A 103 -12.43 -1.08 7.21
CA GLY A 103 -11.32 -0.84 8.13
C GLY A 103 -10.67 -2.10 8.70
N LEU A 104 -11.05 -3.29 8.23
CA LEU A 104 -10.54 -4.59 8.71
C LEU A 104 -9.13 -4.91 8.25
N ILE A 105 -8.77 -4.41 7.07
CA ILE A 105 -7.41 -4.48 6.54
C ILE A 105 -7.02 -3.08 6.06
N TYR A 106 -5.72 -2.84 5.92
CA TYR A 106 -5.21 -1.67 5.23
C TYR A 106 -4.33 -2.08 4.05
N LYS A 107 -4.29 -1.20 3.05
CA LYS A 107 -3.51 -1.37 1.83
C LYS A 107 -2.29 -0.45 1.89
N GLN A 108 -1.12 -0.99 1.58
CA GLN A 108 0.11 -0.22 1.38
C GLN A 108 0.59 -0.42 -0.06
N GLU A 109 0.90 0.68 -0.74
CA GLU A 109 1.48 0.65 -2.08
C GLU A 109 2.99 0.90 -2.00
N ILE A 110 3.77 -0.11 -2.40
CA ILE A 110 5.24 -0.02 -2.43
C ILE A 110 5.71 -0.47 -3.81
N ASN A 111 6.48 0.37 -4.49
CA ASN A 111 7.06 0.07 -5.81
C ASN A 111 6.02 -0.42 -6.85
N GLY A 112 4.83 0.18 -6.85
CA GLY A 112 3.73 -0.18 -7.76
C GLY A 112 3.04 -1.51 -7.43
N ARG A 113 3.29 -2.08 -6.24
CA ARG A 113 2.64 -3.30 -5.75
C ARG A 113 1.80 -2.98 -4.53
N SER A 114 0.54 -3.41 -4.56
CA SER A 114 -0.36 -3.34 -3.41
C SER A 114 -0.14 -4.54 -2.50
N ARG A 115 0.13 -4.27 -1.23
CA ARG A 115 0.24 -5.24 -0.14
C ARG A 115 -0.84 -4.95 0.90
N TYR A 116 -1.37 -6.01 1.50
CA TYR A 116 -2.51 -5.91 2.41
C TYR A 116 -2.14 -6.46 3.79
N TYR A 117 -2.64 -5.83 4.83
CA TYR A 117 -2.32 -6.16 6.22
C TYR A 117 -3.59 -6.06 7.06
N VAL A 118 -3.73 -6.90 8.08
CA VAL A 118 -4.86 -6.84 9.01
C VAL A 118 -4.73 -5.60 9.90
N SER A 119 -5.83 -4.86 10.04
CA SER A 119 -5.94 -3.70 10.93
C SER A 119 -6.18 -4.13 12.38
N GLY A 120 -5.68 -3.35 13.34
CA GLY A 120 -5.98 -3.54 14.77
C GLY A 120 -5.43 -4.82 15.42
N GLY A 121 -4.65 -5.64 14.68
CA GLY A 121 -3.97 -6.83 15.21
C GLY A 121 -2.58 -6.54 15.77
N GLU A 122 -1.72 -7.55 15.78
CA GLU A 122 -0.31 -7.46 16.21
C GLU A 122 0.50 -6.56 15.28
N ALA A 123 0.48 -5.25 15.56
CA ALA A 123 1.16 -4.24 14.75
C ALA A 123 2.65 -4.55 14.53
N GLU A 124 3.31 -5.22 15.48
CA GLU A 124 4.70 -5.62 15.35
C GLU A 124 4.90 -6.70 14.29
N VAL A 125 4.01 -7.70 14.20
CA VAL A 125 4.06 -8.71 13.14
C VAL A 125 3.91 -8.06 11.76
N ASN A 126 2.96 -7.14 11.61
CA ASN A 126 2.80 -6.39 10.37
C ASN A 126 4.08 -5.61 10.00
N ARG A 127 4.74 -4.96 10.97
CA ARG A 127 6.02 -4.26 10.74
C ARG A 127 7.14 -5.21 10.31
N LEU A 128 7.27 -6.36 10.97
CA LEU A 128 8.29 -7.37 10.65
C LEU A 128 8.12 -7.90 9.22
N TYR A 129 6.88 -8.23 8.82
CA TYR A 129 6.59 -8.66 7.46
C TYR A 129 6.78 -7.54 6.44
N ALA A 130 6.38 -6.30 6.76
CA ALA A 130 6.64 -5.16 5.87
C ALA A 130 8.14 -5.01 5.57
N ARG A 131 8.99 -5.06 6.60
CA ARG A 131 10.46 -5.05 6.43
C ARG A 131 10.96 -6.25 5.62
N HIS A 132 10.43 -7.45 5.87
CA HIS A 132 10.77 -8.63 5.08
C HIS A 132 10.45 -8.42 3.59
N TRP A 133 9.27 -7.88 3.28
CA TRP A 133 8.83 -7.64 1.91
C TRP A 133 9.61 -6.52 1.22
N GLU A 134 9.98 -5.49 1.95
CA GLU A 134 10.90 -4.46 1.46
C GLU A 134 12.26 -5.06 1.15
N TYR A 135 12.83 -5.88 2.04
CA TYR A 135 14.10 -6.57 1.77
C TYR A 135 14.02 -7.51 0.57
N ARG A 136 12.88 -8.16 0.33
CA ARG A 136 12.65 -8.98 -0.88
C ARG A 136 12.54 -8.14 -2.15
N ASP A 137 12.35 -6.83 -2.05
CA ASP A 137 12.32 -5.95 -3.22
C ASP A 137 13.68 -5.97 -3.94
N ILE A 138 13.65 -6.35 -5.22
CA ILE A 138 14.86 -6.56 -6.01
C ILE A 138 15.66 -5.26 -6.11
N ARG A 139 15.00 -4.08 -6.18
CA ARG A 139 15.70 -2.80 -6.25
C ARG A 139 16.47 -2.52 -4.96
N LEU A 140 15.87 -2.82 -3.81
CA LEU A 140 16.55 -2.67 -2.52
C LEU A 140 17.70 -3.68 -2.38
N ARG A 141 17.51 -4.94 -2.79
CA ARG A 141 18.57 -5.96 -2.81
C ARG A 141 19.75 -5.53 -3.69
N VAL A 142 19.47 -4.99 -4.88
CA VAL A 142 20.48 -4.42 -5.78
C VAL A 142 21.23 -3.28 -5.09
N LEU A 143 20.52 -2.34 -4.48
CA LEU A 143 21.13 -1.19 -3.78
C LEU A 143 22.03 -1.64 -2.61
N LEU A 144 21.54 -2.55 -1.77
CA LEU A 144 22.28 -3.06 -0.60
C LEU A 144 23.49 -3.89 -1.02
N THR A 145 23.36 -4.69 -2.08
CA THR A 145 24.48 -5.46 -2.65
C THR A 145 25.54 -4.52 -3.19
N LEU A 146 25.14 -3.51 -3.96
CA LEU A 146 26.08 -2.52 -4.48
C LEU A 146 26.75 -1.71 -3.37
N ARG A 147 26.03 -1.37 -2.29
CA ARG A 147 26.61 -0.70 -1.12
C ARG A 147 27.71 -1.55 -0.48
N ARG A 148 27.53 -2.87 -0.38
CA ARG A 148 28.52 -3.81 0.17
C ARG A 148 29.73 -4.00 -0.74
N MET A 149 29.53 -3.94 -2.06
CA MET A 149 30.60 -4.10 -3.05
C MET A 149 31.34 -2.78 -3.35
N GLU A 150 30.84 -1.65 -2.85
CA GLU A 150 31.29 -0.26 -3.10
C GLU A 150 31.16 0.22 -4.56
N ASN A 151 31.58 -0.59 -5.53
CA ASN A 151 31.43 -0.37 -6.95
C ASN A 151 31.29 -1.72 -7.68
N ALA A 152 30.32 -1.85 -8.59
CA ALA A 152 30.13 -3.11 -9.34
C ALA A 152 29.43 -2.90 -10.68
N GLN A 153 29.66 -3.82 -11.61
CA GLN A 153 28.90 -3.95 -12.85
C GLN A 153 27.56 -4.67 -12.60
N ALA A 154 26.60 -4.44 -13.51
CA ALA A 154 25.30 -5.12 -13.45
C ALA A 154 25.41 -6.66 -13.50
N ALA A 155 26.42 -7.20 -14.20
CA ALA A 155 26.65 -8.64 -14.29
C ALA A 155 27.10 -9.25 -12.96
N GLU A 156 27.95 -8.54 -12.20
CA GLU A 156 28.45 -8.99 -10.91
C GLU A 156 27.31 -8.99 -9.86
N ILE A 157 26.52 -7.92 -9.83
CA ILE A 157 25.34 -7.83 -8.96
C ILE A 157 24.32 -8.92 -9.32
N ALA A 158 24.10 -9.18 -10.60
CA ALA A 158 23.22 -10.24 -11.08
C ALA A 158 23.65 -11.62 -10.58
N LYS A 159 24.95 -11.92 -10.66
CA LYS A 159 25.55 -13.17 -10.17
C LYS A 159 25.33 -13.34 -8.66
N VAL A 160 25.59 -12.30 -7.86
CA VAL A 160 25.41 -12.35 -6.40
C VAL A 160 23.95 -12.54 -6.00
N LEU A 161 23.02 -11.89 -6.71
CA LEU A 161 21.60 -11.93 -6.37
C LEU A 161 20.82 -13.11 -7.00
N GLY A 162 21.45 -13.88 -7.89
CA GLY A 162 20.80 -14.94 -8.64
C GLY A 162 19.69 -14.43 -9.56
N ILE A 163 19.88 -13.26 -10.19
CA ILE A 163 18.92 -12.64 -11.12
C ILE A 163 19.54 -12.45 -12.50
N SER A 164 18.73 -12.13 -13.51
CA SER A 164 19.27 -11.84 -14.85
C SER A 164 20.01 -10.51 -14.90
N ARG A 165 21.01 -10.42 -15.79
CA ARG A 165 21.75 -9.17 -16.06
C ARG A 165 20.84 -8.05 -16.54
N GLN A 166 19.81 -8.35 -17.37
CA GLN A 166 18.85 -7.33 -17.81
C GLN A 166 18.05 -6.77 -16.63
N LEU A 167 17.63 -7.62 -15.69
CA LEU A 167 16.86 -7.20 -14.52
C LEU A 167 17.71 -6.35 -13.56
N ALA A 168 18.95 -6.76 -13.29
CA ALA A 168 19.89 -5.96 -12.52
C ALA A 168 20.13 -4.58 -13.17
N SER A 169 20.39 -4.56 -14.49
CA SER A 169 20.57 -3.32 -15.27
C SER A 169 19.34 -2.41 -15.21
N TYR A 170 18.13 -2.98 -15.27
CA TYR A 170 16.89 -2.22 -15.12
C TYR A 170 16.83 -1.54 -13.74
N HIS A 171 17.05 -2.29 -12.66
CA HIS A 171 16.99 -1.73 -11.30
C HIS A 171 18.09 -0.68 -11.05
N LEU A 172 19.31 -0.89 -11.56
CA LEU A 172 20.39 0.10 -11.49
C LEU A 172 20.03 1.40 -12.22
N ARG A 173 19.45 1.33 -13.42
CA ARG A 173 18.95 2.53 -14.13
C ARG A 173 17.84 3.24 -13.36
N CYS A 174 16.93 2.51 -12.72
CA CYS A 174 15.91 3.13 -11.85
C CYS A 174 16.55 3.83 -10.65
N LEU A 175 17.55 3.22 -10.01
CA LEU A 175 18.28 3.81 -8.89
C LEU A 175 19.10 5.04 -9.30
N GLU A 176 19.67 5.01 -10.51
CA GLU A 176 20.42 6.12 -11.11
C GLU A 176 19.50 7.31 -11.36
N LYS A 177 18.35 7.08 -11.99
CA LYS A 177 17.30 8.10 -12.17
C LYS A 177 16.80 8.68 -10.85
N ALA A 178 16.76 7.86 -9.79
CA ALA A 178 16.39 8.30 -8.45
C ALA A 178 17.55 8.96 -7.67
N GLY A 179 18.72 9.17 -8.28
CA GLY A 179 19.89 9.79 -7.65
C GLY A 179 20.55 8.94 -6.55
N ARG A 180 20.21 7.65 -6.43
CA ARG A 180 20.73 6.75 -5.38
C ARG A 180 22.04 6.09 -5.77
N VAL A 181 22.32 5.97 -7.06
CA VAL A 181 23.58 5.44 -7.60
C VAL A 181 24.07 6.33 -8.75
N ARG A 182 25.36 6.30 -9.03
CA ARG A 182 25.99 6.93 -10.21
C ARG A 182 26.68 5.88 -11.04
N ARG A 183 26.59 6.02 -12.36
CA ARG A 183 27.27 5.15 -13.32
C ARG A 183 28.59 5.77 -13.78
N HIS A 184 29.66 4.98 -13.75
CA HIS A 184 30.98 5.33 -14.24
C HIS A 184 31.42 4.24 -15.23
N GLY A 185 31.26 4.51 -16.53
CA GLY A 185 31.49 3.52 -17.58
C GLY A 185 30.53 2.32 -17.48
N ALA A 186 31.09 1.12 -17.27
CA ALA A 186 30.31 -0.11 -17.07
C ALA A 186 29.89 -0.35 -15.60
N THR A 187 30.43 0.43 -14.67
CA THR A 187 30.27 0.20 -13.22
C THR A 187 29.30 1.20 -12.59
N TYR A 188 28.70 0.82 -11.46
CA TYR A 188 27.80 1.64 -10.67
C TYR A 188 28.32 1.76 -9.25
N ARG A 189 28.18 2.94 -8.64
CA ARG A 189 28.51 3.20 -7.23
C ARG A 189 27.33 3.88 -6.53
N VAL A 190 27.12 3.60 -5.25
CA VAL A 190 26.09 4.28 -4.44
C VAL A 190 26.47 5.75 -4.22
N VAL A 191 25.50 6.65 -4.33
CA VAL A 191 25.71 8.06 -3.95
C VAL A 191 25.62 8.16 -2.44
N THR A 192 26.77 8.28 -1.78
CA THR A 192 26.83 8.56 -0.34
C THR A 192 26.67 10.06 -0.14
N GLY A 193 25.49 10.50 0.28
CA GLY A 193 25.34 11.86 0.78
C GLY A 193 26.04 11.99 2.13
N ARG A 194 27.07 12.84 2.23
CA ARG A 194 27.33 13.56 3.47
C ARG A 194 26.29 14.68 3.53
N ARG A 195 25.27 14.51 4.37
CA ARG A 195 24.52 15.54 5.11
C ARG A 195 23.35 14.87 5.82
#